data_AF-A0A4V0BR41-F1
#
_entry.id   AF-A0A4V0BR41-F1
#
_cell.length_a   1.000
_cell.length_b   1.000
_cell.length_c   1.000
_cell.angle_alpha   90.00
_cell.angle_beta   90.00
_cell.angle_gamma   90.00
#
_symmetry.space_group_name_H-M   'P 1'
#
loop_
_entity.id
_entity.type
_entity.pdbx_description
1 polymer ?
#
loop_
_entity_poly.entity_id
_entity_poly.type
_entity_poly.pdbx_seq_one_letter_code
_entity_poly.pdbx_strand_id
1 'polypeptide(L)'
;MKILAIDPGSAKAAKSTHGIVLLDNAKLVDHWVVPSAKIESTRKWFEEVGRFLKPDIVVIEKFEARDNDKSKDNSVLENIALLQILFPGSVLQRNAGYQTDIPNDLLKALGLWTFDKSHHNDVRAAARLGLFYAQRNDIEEVIVDIGNRITQMAS
;
A
#
# COMPACT_ATOMS: atom_id res chain seq x y z
N MET A 1 11.90 -5.92 9.04
CA MET A 1 11.07 -4.70 9.06
C MET A 1 9.65 -4.97 8.59
N LYS A 2 8.66 -4.60 9.39
CA LYS A 2 7.23 -4.67 9.06
C LYS A 2 6.72 -3.37 8.45
N ILE A 3 6.27 -3.44 7.20
CA ILE A 3 5.73 -2.29 6.45
C ILE A 3 4.24 -2.50 6.23
N LEU A 4 3.41 -1.60 6.76
CA LEU A 4 2.00 -1.52 6.39
C LEU A 4 1.86 -0.51 5.24
N ALA A 5 1.66 -1.00 4.02
CA ALA A 5 1.48 -0.15 2.85
C ALA A 5 -0.01 -0.02 2.49
N ILE A 6 -0.44 1.20 2.18
CA ILE A 6 -1.85 1.54 1.92
C ILE A 6 -1.95 2.33 0.61
N ASP A 7 -2.71 1.79 -0.35
CA ASP A 7 -3.16 2.46 -1.56
C ASP A 7 -4.61 2.96 -1.35
N PRO A 8 -4.81 4.28 -1.13
CA PRO A 8 -6.09 4.84 -0.79
C PRO A 8 -6.96 5.12 -2.04
N GLY A 9 -8.07 4.40 -2.19
CA GLY A 9 -9.12 4.72 -3.15
C GLY A 9 -9.92 6.02 -2.88
N SER A 10 -10.71 6.42 -3.90
CA SER A 10 -11.65 7.56 -3.90
C SER A 10 -13.04 7.12 -3.49
N ALA A 11 -13.73 7.86 -2.63
CA ALA A 11 -15.10 7.54 -2.21
C ALA A 11 -16.16 7.76 -3.31
N LYS A 12 -15.79 8.24 -4.51
CA LYS A 12 -16.74 8.59 -5.59
C LYS A 12 -17.36 7.39 -6.28
N ALA A 13 -16.58 6.33 -6.50
CA ALA A 13 -17.10 5.10 -7.10
C ALA A 13 -17.61 4.18 -6.00
N ALA A 14 -18.85 3.68 -6.13
CA ALA A 14 -19.44 2.73 -5.17
C ALA A 14 -18.61 1.45 -4.99
N LYS A 15 -17.68 1.17 -5.90
CA LYS A 15 -16.78 0.02 -5.89
C LYS A 15 -15.33 0.37 -5.53
N SER A 16 -15.00 1.62 -5.23
CA SER A 16 -13.62 1.96 -4.88
C SER A 16 -13.23 1.35 -3.53
N THR A 17 -12.03 0.81 -3.49
CA THR A 17 -11.49 0.05 -2.37
C THR A 17 -10.17 0.65 -1.90
N HIS A 18 -9.80 0.41 -0.63
CA HIS A 18 -8.42 0.61 -0.20
C HIS A 18 -7.67 -0.72 -0.35
N GLY A 19 -6.51 -0.67 -0.99
CA GLY A 19 -5.56 -1.78 -0.99
C GLY A 19 -4.65 -1.66 0.21
N ILE A 20 -4.55 -2.70 1.04
CA ILE A 20 -3.70 -2.70 2.23
C ILE A 20 -2.87 -3.98 2.24
N VAL A 21 -1.57 -3.84 2.50
CA VAL A 21 -0.65 -4.98 2.62
C VAL A 21 0.23 -4.78 3.85
N LEU A 22 0.35 -5.82 4.67
CA LEU A 22 1.38 -5.93 5.69
C LEU A 22 2.50 -6.83 5.16
N LEU A 23 3.68 -6.25 5.01
CA LEU A 23 4.91 -6.96 4.66
C LEU A 23 5.76 -7.16 5.91
N ASP A 24 6.51 -8.25 5.97
CA ASP A 24 7.67 -8.43 6.85
C ASP A 24 8.87 -8.68 5.96
N ASN A 25 9.69 -7.65 5.79
CA ASN A 25 10.62 -7.50 4.69
C ASN A 25 9.93 -7.64 3.34
N ALA A 26 10.38 -8.55 2.47
CA ALA A 26 9.74 -8.78 1.17
C ALA A 26 8.66 -9.86 1.22
N LYS A 27 8.36 -10.41 2.41
CA LYS A 27 7.36 -11.43 2.62
C LYS A 27 5.98 -10.82 2.87
N LEU A 28 4.96 -11.34 2.20
CA LEU A 28 3.57 -11.09 2.58
C LEU A 28 3.26 -11.69 3.96
N VAL A 29 2.83 -10.85 4.91
CA VAL A 29 2.25 -11.31 6.18
C VAL A 29 0.74 -11.48 5.99
N ASP A 30 0.08 -10.42 5.53
CA ASP A 30 -1.36 -10.41 5.29
C ASP A 30 -1.74 -9.25 4.35
N HIS A 31 -2.96 -9.26 3.84
CA HIS A 31 -3.51 -8.21 3.00
C HIS A 31 -5.00 -8.01 3.25
N TRP A 32 -5.48 -6.80 2.98
CA TRP A 32 -6.89 -6.46 3.11
C TRP A 32 -7.34 -5.59 1.94
N VAL A 33 -8.60 -5.80 1.57
CA VAL A 33 -9.33 -4.91 0.67
C VAL A 33 -10.42 -4.28 1.52
N VAL A 34 -10.32 -2.98 1.81
CA VAL A 34 -11.44 -2.27 2.44
C VAL A 34 -12.50 -2.08 1.36
N PRO A 35 -13.70 -2.69 1.50
CA PRO A 35 -14.66 -2.86 0.41
C PRO A 35 -15.28 -1.54 -0.06
N SER A 36 -15.11 -0.46 0.70
CA SER A 36 -15.49 0.89 0.33
C SER A 36 -14.46 1.88 0.84
N ALA A 37 -14.06 2.83 -0.01
CA ALA A 37 -13.23 3.97 0.36
C ALA A 37 -14.02 5.05 1.16
N LYS A 38 -15.11 4.69 1.83
CA LYS A 38 -15.86 5.60 2.70
C LYS A 38 -15.24 5.60 4.10
N ILE A 39 -15.29 6.76 4.76
CA ILE A 39 -14.75 6.97 6.12
C ILE A 39 -15.22 5.91 7.10
N GLU A 40 -16.49 5.51 7.07
CA GLU A 40 -17.05 4.52 8.00
C GLU A 40 -16.44 3.13 7.79
N SER A 41 -16.18 2.75 6.54
CA SER A 41 -15.56 1.47 6.20
C SER A 41 -14.09 1.44 6.60
N THR A 42 -13.38 2.55 6.41
CA THR A 42 -11.98 2.70 6.85
C THR A 42 -11.87 2.65 8.37
N ARG A 43 -12.76 3.37 9.10
CA ARG A 43 -12.81 3.31 10.57
C ARG A 43 -13.14 1.93 11.08
N LYS A 44 -14.13 1.25 10.49
CA LYS A 44 -14.50 -0.11 10.87
C LYS A 44 -13.32 -1.07 10.73
N TRP A 45 -12.66 -1.07 9.57
CA TRP A 45 -11.47 -1.90 9.36
C TRP A 45 -10.36 -1.59 10.36
N PHE A 46 -10.14 -0.31 10.67
CA PHE A 46 -9.15 0.07 11.67
C PHE A 46 -9.48 -0.45 13.07
N GLU A 47 -10.73 -0.31 13.53
CA GLU A 47 -11.15 -0.78 14.85
C GLU A 47 -11.11 -2.30 15.00
N GLU A 48 -11.40 -3.03 13.92
CA GLU A 48 -11.44 -4.50 13.91
C GLU A 48 -10.05 -5.12 13.69
N VAL A 49 -9.21 -4.48 12.87
CA VAL A 49 -7.93 -5.03 12.40
C VAL A 49 -6.79 -4.04 12.60
N GLY A 50 -6.87 -2.87 11.96
CA GLY A 50 -5.75 -1.94 11.81
C GLY A 50 -5.07 -1.52 13.12
N ARG A 51 -5.84 -1.25 14.18
CA ARG A 51 -5.34 -0.81 15.49
C ARG A 51 -4.53 -1.87 16.25
N PHE A 52 -4.69 -3.14 15.86
CA PHE A 52 -3.98 -4.26 16.47
C PHE A 52 -2.71 -4.63 15.72
N LEU A 53 -2.54 -4.10 14.50
CA LEU A 53 -1.32 -4.27 13.73
C LEU A 53 -0.19 -3.51 14.41
N LYS A 54 1.00 -4.12 14.41
CA LYS A 54 2.23 -3.52 14.95
C LYS A 54 3.29 -3.42 13.85
N PRO A 55 3.06 -2.58 12.83
CA PRO A 55 4.08 -2.32 11.81
C PRO A 55 5.19 -1.43 12.40
N ASP A 56 6.40 -1.56 11.86
CA ASP A 56 7.49 -0.64 12.15
C ASP A 56 7.25 0.71 11.45
N ILE A 57 6.58 0.67 10.30
CA ILE A 57 6.17 1.86 9.55
C ILE A 57 4.85 1.68 8.80
N VAL A 58 4.11 2.78 8.65
CA VAL A 58 2.94 2.87 7.78
C VAL A 58 3.25 3.79 6.60
N VAL A 59 3.09 3.27 5.38
CA VAL A 59 3.35 3.99 4.13
C VAL A 59 2.02 4.15 3.38
N ILE A 60 1.60 5.38 3.15
CA ILE A 60 0.36 5.71 2.44
C ILE A 60 0.72 6.35 1.11
N GLU A 61 0.06 5.96 0.02
CA GLU A 61 0.29 6.60 -1.27
C GLU A 61 -0.07 8.08 -1.21
N LYS A 62 0.85 8.93 -1.67
CA LYS A 62 0.62 10.36 -1.81
C LYS A 62 -0.21 10.63 -3.06
N PHE A 63 -1.38 11.22 -2.87
CA PHE A 63 -2.18 11.75 -3.97
C PHE A 63 -1.72 13.17 -4.35
N GLU A 64 -1.36 13.39 -5.62
CA GLU A 64 -1.04 14.71 -6.18
C GLU A 64 -2.12 15.10 -7.20
N ALA A 65 -3.00 16.03 -6.84
CA ALA A 65 -3.99 16.58 -7.77
C ALA A 65 -3.27 17.37 -8.88
N ARG A 66 -3.73 17.24 -10.14
CA ARG A 66 -3.23 18.06 -11.26
C ARG A 66 -4.05 19.36 -11.36
N ASP A 67 -3.37 20.49 -11.52
CA ASP A 67 -3.92 21.87 -11.40
C ASP A 67 -5.16 22.23 -12.25
N ASN A 68 -5.54 21.42 -13.24
CA ASN A 68 -6.65 21.74 -14.15
C ASN A 68 -8.04 21.24 -13.71
N ASP A 69 -8.18 20.68 -12.50
CA ASP A 69 -9.42 20.04 -12.04
C ASP A 69 -10.12 20.81 -10.90
N LYS A 70 -10.62 22.01 -11.21
CA LYS A 70 -11.43 22.83 -10.26
C LYS A 70 -12.77 22.20 -9.85
N SER A 71 -13.07 20.97 -10.28
CA SER A 71 -14.34 20.28 -10.04
C SER A 71 -14.19 18.87 -9.44
N LYS A 72 -13.03 18.48 -8.87
CA LYS A 72 -12.78 17.09 -8.47
C LYS A 72 -13.01 16.77 -6.99
N ASP A 73 -13.46 15.54 -6.83
CA ASP A 73 -13.69 14.79 -5.60
C ASP A 73 -12.44 14.78 -4.70
N ASN A 74 -12.56 15.41 -3.53
CA ASN A 74 -11.51 15.50 -2.52
C ASN A 74 -11.50 14.31 -1.56
N SER A 75 -12.36 13.31 -1.74
CA SER A 75 -12.47 12.19 -0.79
C SER A 75 -11.20 11.35 -0.65
N VAL A 76 -10.33 11.30 -1.67
CA VAL A 76 -9.00 10.67 -1.53
C VAL A 76 -8.15 11.42 -0.50
N LEU A 77 -8.16 12.75 -0.55
CA LEU A 77 -7.42 13.58 0.42
C LEU A 77 -8.02 13.45 1.82
N GLU A 78 -9.35 13.36 1.95
CA GLU A 78 -10.03 13.08 3.22
C GLU A 78 -9.67 11.70 3.78
N ASN A 79 -9.61 10.68 2.92
CA ASN A 79 -9.17 9.34 3.31
C ASN A 79 -7.70 9.31 3.74
N ILE A 80 -6.81 10.00 3.02
CA ILE A 80 -5.41 10.14 3.41
C ILE A 80 -5.32 10.82 4.78
N ALA A 81 -6.04 11.93 4.98
CA ALA A 81 -6.05 12.64 6.25
C ALA A 81 -6.57 11.76 7.40
N LEU A 82 -7.65 10.99 7.17
CA LEU A 82 -8.15 10.02 8.13
C LEU A 82 -7.10 8.96 8.45
N LEU A 83 -6.46 8.36 7.43
CA LEU A 83 -5.43 7.33 7.62
C LEU A 83 -4.24 7.87 8.41
N GLN A 84 -3.84 9.12 8.21
CA GLN A 84 -2.77 9.75 8.99
C GLN A 84 -3.16 9.98 10.46
N ILE A 85 -4.44 10.25 10.74
CA ILE A 85 -4.97 10.34 12.12
C ILE A 85 -4.99 8.94 12.76
N LEU A 86 -5.42 7.91 12.03
CA LEU A 86 -5.51 6.54 12.52
C LEU A 86 -4.13 5.89 12.71
N PHE A 87 -3.15 6.28 11.89
CA PHE A 87 -1.76 5.85 11.97
C PHE A 87 -0.82 7.05 12.15
N PRO A 88 -0.71 7.58 13.38
CA PRO A 88 0.24 8.64 13.69
C PRO A 88 1.67 8.23 13.31
N GLY A 89 2.40 9.13 12.65
CA GLY A 89 3.76 8.86 12.16
C GLY A 89 3.82 8.16 10.80
N SER A 90 2.68 7.95 10.13
CA SER A 90 2.65 7.45 8.75
C SER A 90 3.35 8.40 7.76
N VAL A 91 3.94 7.81 6.73
CA VAL A 91 4.67 8.52 5.67
C VAL A 91 3.84 8.54 4.39
N LEU A 92 3.79 9.70 3.73
CA LEU A 92 3.21 9.83 2.39
C LEU A 92 4.28 9.55 1.33
N GLN A 93 4.10 8.49 0.55
CA GLN A 93 5.04 8.08 -0.49
C GLN A 93 4.49 8.42 -1.89
N ARG A 94 5.24 9.22 -2.64
CA ARG A 94 4.94 9.48 -4.06
C ARG A 94 5.24 8.21 -4.88
N ASN A 95 4.35 7.82 -5.78
CA ASN A 95 4.49 6.59 -6.58
C ASN A 95 5.28 6.76 -7.89
N ALA A 96 5.81 7.95 -8.18
CA ALA A 96 6.51 8.24 -9.43
C ALA A 96 7.74 7.33 -9.59
N GLY A 97 7.74 6.50 -10.64
CA GLY A 97 8.82 5.56 -10.94
C GLY A 97 8.69 4.19 -10.28
N TYR A 98 7.69 3.96 -9.42
CA TYR A 98 7.53 2.70 -8.68
C TYR A 98 7.40 1.43 -9.56
N GLN A 99 6.86 1.55 -10.78
CA GLN A 99 6.73 0.42 -11.71
C GLN A 99 8.05 0.08 -12.39
N THR A 100 8.95 1.05 -12.53
CA THR A 100 10.30 0.85 -13.06
C THR A 100 11.19 0.22 -11.99
N ASP A 101 11.12 0.76 -10.78
CA ASP A 101 11.97 0.33 -9.66
C ASP A 101 11.50 -1.01 -9.07
N ILE A 102 10.19 -1.22 -8.98
CA ILE A 102 9.55 -2.47 -8.54
C ILE A 102 8.72 -3.06 -9.70
N PRO A 103 9.36 -3.78 -10.64
CA PRO A 103 8.71 -4.28 -11.85
C PRO A 103 7.74 -5.42 -11.55
N ASN A 104 6.85 -5.69 -12.51
CA ASN A 104 5.85 -6.76 -12.39
C ASN A 104 6.47 -8.13 -12.14
N ASP A 105 7.59 -8.44 -12.80
CA ASP A 105 8.24 -9.74 -12.67
C ASP A 105 8.88 -9.94 -11.30
N LEU A 106 9.34 -8.84 -10.66
CA LEU A 106 9.76 -8.88 -9.26
C LEU A 106 8.59 -9.21 -8.35
N LEU A 107 7.44 -8.55 -8.52
CA LEU A 107 6.25 -8.86 -7.72
C LEU A 107 5.78 -10.31 -7.93
N LYS A 108 5.85 -10.85 -9.15
CA LYS A 108 5.54 -12.26 -9.42
C LYS A 108 6.49 -13.20 -8.70
N ALA A 109 7.80 -12.94 -8.79
CA ALA A 109 8.82 -13.72 -8.09
C ALA A 109 8.58 -13.70 -6.57
N LEU A 110 8.20 -12.56 -6.00
CA LEU A 110 7.93 -12.45 -4.56
C LEU A 110 6.57 -13.02 -4.12
N GLY A 111 5.73 -13.51 -5.05
CA GLY A 111 4.37 -13.95 -4.75
C GLY A 111 3.41 -12.80 -4.40
N LEU A 112 3.75 -11.57 -4.78
CA LEU A 112 3.01 -10.33 -4.54
C LEU A 112 2.28 -9.83 -5.79
N TRP A 113 1.99 -10.73 -6.74
CA TRP A 113 1.31 -10.38 -7.98
C TRP A 113 -0.20 -10.66 -7.92
N THR A 114 -0.59 -11.84 -7.45
CA THR A 114 -1.99 -12.28 -7.46
C THR A 114 -2.54 -12.21 -6.05
N PHE A 115 -3.59 -11.43 -5.86
CA PHE A 115 -4.34 -11.31 -4.62
C PHE A 115 -5.82 -11.60 -4.87
N ASP A 116 -6.61 -11.70 -3.79
CA ASP A 116 -8.06 -11.78 -3.89
C ASP A 116 -8.65 -10.56 -4.64
N LYS A 117 -9.84 -10.76 -5.22
CA LYS A 117 -10.44 -9.83 -6.19
C LYS A 117 -10.72 -8.45 -5.55
N SER A 118 -10.04 -7.40 -6.04
CA SER A 118 -10.26 -5.98 -5.70
C SER A 118 -10.69 -5.17 -6.93
N HIS A 119 -11.06 -3.90 -6.78
CA HIS A 119 -11.60 -3.09 -7.88
C HIS A 119 -10.53 -2.70 -8.92
N HIS A 120 -9.28 -2.43 -8.50
CA HIS A 120 -8.19 -2.04 -9.41
C HIS A 120 -6.87 -2.80 -9.24
N ASN A 121 -6.85 -3.95 -8.55
CA ASN A 121 -5.61 -4.57 -8.04
C ASN A 121 -4.95 -3.69 -6.96
N ASP A 122 -5.75 -3.02 -6.14
CA ASP A 122 -5.28 -2.02 -5.15
C ASP A 122 -4.27 -2.64 -4.17
N VAL A 123 -4.45 -3.92 -3.82
CA VAL A 123 -3.50 -4.68 -2.97
C VAL A 123 -2.13 -4.82 -3.63
N ARG A 124 -2.09 -5.04 -4.95
CA ARG A 124 -0.83 -5.12 -5.70
C ARG A 124 -0.14 -3.77 -5.75
N ALA A 125 -0.90 -2.68 -5.90
CA ALA A 125 -0.36 -1.33 -5.84
C ALA A 125 0.23 -1.03 -4.45
N ALA A 126 -0.48 -1.41 -3.37
CA ALA A 126 0.03 -1.30 -2.01
C ALA A 126 1.31 -2.12 -1.77
N ALA A 127 1.37 -3.39 -2.22
CA ALA A 127 2.59 -4.20 -2.12
C ALA A 127 3.77 -3.53 -2.85
N ARG A 128 3.53 -3.01 -4.06
CA ARG A 128 4.53 -2.27 -4.82
C ARG A 128 5.01 -1.03 -4.07
N LEU A 129 4.09 -0.26 -3.50
CA LEU A 129 4.39 0.96 -2.74
C LEU A 129 5.30 0.67 -1.54
N GLY A 130 5.02 -0.40 -0.80
CA GLY A 130 5.82 -0.80 0.37
C GLY A 130 7.26 -1.14 0.00
N LEU A 131 7.45 -1.97 -1.03
CA LEU A 131 8.80 -2.32 -1.52
C LEU A 131 9.51 -1.10 -2.12
N PHE A 132 8.78 -0.25 -2.82
CA PHE A 132 9.31 0.97 -3.42
C PHE A 132 9.82 1.95 -2.35
N TYR A 133 9.05 2.13 -1.26
CA TYR A 133 9.49 2.90 -0.10
C TYR A 133 10.80 2.35 0.47
N ALA A 134 10.87 1.03 0.68
CA ALA A 134 12.07 0.39 1.22
C ALA A 134 13.30 0.59 0.32
N GLN A 135 13.13 0.43 -1.00
CA GLN A 135 14.20 0.66 -1.96
C GLN A 135 14.64 2.13 -1.99
N ARG A 136 13.70 3.09 -1.94
CA ARG A 136 14.01 4.53 -2.00
C ARG A 136 14.66 5.08 -0.73
N ASN A 137 14.57 4.35 0.38
CA ASN A 137 15.14 4.72 1.67
C ASN A 137 16.29 3.78 2.08
N ASP A 138 16.82 2.99 1.14
CA ASP A 138 17.96 2.09 1.35
C ASP A 138 17.81 1.17 2.58
N ILE A 139 16.61 0.62 2.78
CA ILE A 139 16.32 -0.27 3.91
C ILE A 139 16.96 -1.63 3.65
N GLU A 140 18.20 -1.77 4.12
CA GLU A 140 19.10 -2.89 3.83
C GLU A 140 18.45 -4.26 4.05
N GLU A 141 17.80 -4.49 5.20
CA GLU A 141 17.21 -5.79 5.51
C GLU A 141 16.09 -6.21 4.52
N VAL A 142 15.34 -5.25 3.98
CA VAL A 142 14.31 -5.51 2.97
C VAL A 142 14.95 -5.82 1.63
N ILE A 143 15.95 -5.02 1.22
CA ILE A 143 16.67 -5.20 -0.06
C ILE A 143 17.38 -6.56 -0.08
N VAL A 144 18.03 -6.93 1.01
CA VAL A 144 18.68 -8.24 1.17
C VAL A 144 17.67 -9.38 1.11
N ASP A 145 16.51 -9.26 1.80
CA ASP A 145 15.46 -10.29 1.74
C ASP A 145 14.88 -10.46 0.32
N ILE A 146 14.72 -9.36 -0.44
CA ILE A 146 14.35 -9.42 -1.86
C ILE A 146 15.36 -10.27 -2.63
N GLY A 147 16.66 -9.96 -2.50
CA GLY A 147 17.73 -10.68 -3.21
C GLY A 147 17.81 -12.16 -2.85
N ASN A 148 17.64 -12.49 -1.56
CA ASN A 148 17.64 -13.87 -1.08
C ASN A 148 16.47 -14.67 -1.66
N ARG A 149 15.26 -14.11 -1.66
CA ARG A 149 14.05 -14.77 -2.18
C ARG A 149 14.13 -15.06 -3.66
N ILE A 150 14.63 -14.11 -4.45
CA ILE A 150 14.77 -14.30 -5.90
C ILE A 150 15.81 -15.39 -6.20
N THR A 151 16.91 -15.44 -5.43
CA THR A 151 17.98 -16.42 -5.63
C THR A 151 17.56 -17.83 -5.23
N GLN A 152 16.86 -17.98 -4.09
CA GLN A 152 16.38 -19.27 -3.59
C GLN A 152 15.26 -19.89 -4.46
N MET A 153 14.57 -19.09 -5.27
CA MET A 153 13.56 -19.60 -6.21
C MET A 153 14.15 -20.03 -7.56
N ALA A 154 15.40 -19.67 -7.83
CA ALA A 154 16.13 -20.06 -9.04
C ALA A 154 16.98 -21.34 -8.87
N SER A 155 17.05 -21.87 -7.65
CA SER A 155 17.75 -23.11 -7.25
C SER A 155 16.78 -24.25 -6.98
#